data_AF-A0A5S9M090-F1
#
_entry.id   AF-A0A5S9M090-F1
#
_cell.length_a   1.000
_cell.length_b   1.000
_cell.length_c   1.000
_cell.angle_alpha   90.00
_cell.angle_beta   90.00
_cell.angle_gamma   90.00
#
_symmetry.space_group_name_H-M   'P 1'
#
loop_
_entity.id
_entity.type
_entity.pdbx_description
1 polymer ?
#
loop_
_entity_poly.entity_id
_entity_poly.type
_entity_poly.pdbx_seq_one_letter_code
_entity_poly.pdbx_strand_id
1 'polypeptide(L)'
;MIGMFVNTLALRTRPSGHQTAAEFASNVHQLVLEANEHQLYPFEELVDQVQTVRDTSRHPIFDVVFSMENADIRDLSMDGLHIVPQPFEENIAKFDLTLTGNESADQIELVFDFNCSIFQKTSIEKWKEYFLHLLEQMVSAPDQSLDQMQLLSPQQQQKQLNEWSGPVLDFPSDQTVHALVEAKAQEAPHQKAATFCGTSWTYKELNSRANVVASRLISNGTKPGDRVGILTRPSLDMTAAVLGVLKAGAAFVPIDADYPAQRIAYMLEDCGAEVLLMQKGLLHHLPLQVKCCS
;
A
#
# COMPACT_ATOMS: atom_id res chain seq x y z
N MET A 1 20.24 -1.81 52.17
CA MET A 1 19.06 -0.92 52.10
C MET A 1 18.05 -1.59 51.18
N ILE A 2 16.77 -1.66 51.55
CA ILE A 2 15.71 -2.26 50.71
C ILE A 2 14.77 -1.12 50.30
N GLY A 3 14.56 -0.91 49.00
CA GLY A 3 13.75 0.18 48.44
C GLY A 3 13.76 0.19 46.90
N MET A 4 12.91 0.99 46.27
CA MET A 4 12.84 1.17 44.81
C MET A 4 13.77 2.30 44.39
N PHE A 5 14.81 1.97 43.61
CA PHE A 5 15.85 2.93 43.18
C PHE A 5 16.04 2.94 41.65
N VAL A 6 15.05 2.43 40.90
CA VAL A 6 15.10 2.40 39.44
C VAL A 6 14.58 3.74 38.92
N ASN A 7 15.39 4.43 38.10
CA ASN A 7 15.02 5.68 37.45
C ASN A 7 14.72 5.44 35.97
N THR A 8 13.72 6.14 35.45
CA THR A 8 13.33 6.07 34.03
C THR A 8 13.73 7.36 33.32
N LEU A 9 14.51 7.23 32.25
CA LEU A 9 15.00 8.39 31.48
C LEU A 9 14.27 8.48 30.14
N ALA A 10 13.66 9.63 29.87
CA ALA A 10 13.05 9.92 28.58
C ALA A 10 14.13 10.28 27.55
N LEU A 11 14.45 9.35 26.66
CA LEU A 11 15.45 9.54 25.60
C LEU A 11 14.79 9.95 24.29
N ARG A 12 15.24 11.05 23.69
CA ARG A 12 14.76 11.52 22.38
C ARG A 12 15.83 11.36 21.32
N THR A 13 15.74 10.30 20.54
CA THR A 13 16.59 10.09 19.36
C THR A 13 15.99 10.74 18.11
N ARG A 14 16.82 11.02 17.10
CA ARG A 14 16.42 11.58 15.80
C ARG A 14 17.22 10.91 14.69
N PRO A 15 16.89 9.68 14.27
CA PRO A 15 17.59 9.01 13.18
C PRO A 15 17.46 9.84 11.90
N SER A 16 18.56 9.95 11.15
CA SER A 16 18.62 10.63 9.85
C SER A 16 19.05 9.63 8.79
N GLY A 17 18.36 9.60 7.65
CA GLY A 17 18.62 8.61 6.59
C GLY A 17 20.07 8.59 6.10
N HIS A 18 20.70 9.75 6.02
CA HIS A 18 22.09 9.90 5.53
C HIS A 18 23.16 9.55 6.57
N GLN A 19 22.77 9.37 7.83
CA GLN A 19 23.70 8.99 8.89
C GLN A 19 24.07 7.52 8.77
N THR A 20 25.32 7.16 9.07
CA THR A 20 25.72 5.73 9.10
C THR A 20 25.21 5.03 10.36
N ALA A 21 25.17 3.69 10.33
CA ALA A 21 24.79 2.89 11.50
C ALA A 21 25.70 3.17 12.71
N ALA A 22 27.02 3.23 12.48
CA ALA A 22 28.01 3.51 13.51
C ALA A 22 27.87 4.91 14.10
N GLU A 23 27.66 5.92 13.25
CA GLU A 23 27.40 7.29 13.69
C GLU A 23 26.13 7.34 14.54
N PHE A 24 25.06 6.65 14.12
CA PHE A 24 23.81 6.64 14.87
C PHE A 24 23.96 5.99 16.24
N ALA A 25 24.61 4.82 16.29
CA ALA A 25 24.91 4.14 17.55
C ALA A 25 25.77 5.02 18.48
N SER A 26 26.78 5.71 17.94
CA SER A 26 27.64 6.63 18.71
C SER A 26 26.85 7.82 19.25
N ASN A 27 25.97 8.43 18.46
CA ASN A 27 25.12 9.54 18.90
C ASN A 27 24.13 9.09 19.99
N VAL A 28 23.54 7.90 19.86
CA VAL A 28 22.66 7.34 20.88
C VAL A 28 23.43 7.04 22.16
N HIS A 29 24.64 6.48 22.06
CA HIS A 29 25.49 6.25 23.22
C HIS A 29 25.82 7.55 23.97
N GLN A 30 26.21 8.60 23.24
CA GLN A 30 26.48 9.92 23.83
C GLN A 30 25.25 10.52 24.51
N LEU A 31 24.07 10.44 23.87
CA LEU A 31 22.80 10.87 24.45
C LEU A 31 22.48 10.12 25.75
N VAL A 32 22.72 8.82 25.81
CA VAL A 32 22.49 8.01 27.01
C VAL A 32 23.44 8.43 28.14
N LEU A 33 24.71 8.73 27.84
CA LEU A 33 25.66 9.22 28.84
C LEU A 33 25.21 10.58 29.41
N GLU A 34 24.87 11.54 28.54
CA GLU A 34 24.39 12.87 28.94
C GLU A 34 23.10 12.79 29.77
N ALA A 35 22.16 11.91 29.39
CA ALA A 35 20.93 11.71 30.17
C ALA A 35 21.23 11.12 31.56
N ASN A 36 22.21 10.21 31.66
CA ASN A 36 22.59 9.61 32.95
C ASN A 36 23.25 10.60 33.92
N GLU A 37 23.91 11.66 33.44
CA GLU A 37 24.41 12.75 34.30
C GLU A 37 23.28 13.45 35.07
N HIS A 38 22.06 13.39 34.53
CA HIS A 38 20.85 13.97 35.11
C HIS A 38 19.88 12.92 35.67
N GLN A 39 20.31 11.69 35.89
CA GLN A 39 19.41 10.59 36.27
C GLN A 39 18.65 10.79 37.59
N LEU A 40 19.12 11.68 38.46
CA LEU A 40 18.47 12.01 39.73
C LEU A 40 17.30 12.99 39.57
N TYR A 41 17.10 13.54 38.38
CA TYR A 41 15.96 14.42 38.10
C TYR A 41 14.65 13.61 38.09
N PRO A 42 13.66 13.93 38.95
CA PRO A 42 12.43 13.14 39.04
C PRO A 42 11.64 13.17 37.73
N PHE A 43 11.21 11.99 37.27
CA PHE A 43 10.45 11.86 36.02
C PHE A 43 9.11 12.59 36.08
N GLU A 44 8.44 12.57 37.23
CA GLU A 44 7.15 13.23 37.45
C GLU A 44 7.26 14.75 37.27
N GLU A 45 8.38 15.36 37.69
CA GLU A 45 8.62 16.79 37.49
C GLU A 45 8.81 17.13 36.00
N LEU A 46 9.48 16.25 35.24
CA LEU A 46 9.63 16.40 33.79
C LEU A 46 8.25 16.36 33.10
N VAL A 47 7.39 15.42 33.50
CA VAL A 47 6.04 15.28 32.96
C VAL A 47 5.22 16.55 33.18
N ASP A 48 5.22 17.09 34.41
CA ASP A 48 4.45 18.29 34.75
C ASP A 48 4.93 19.54 33.98
N GLN A 49 6.20 19.60 33.57
CA GLN A 49 6.75 20.71 32.76
C GLN A 49 6.47 20.58 31.26
N VAL A 50 6.48 19.35 30.73
CA VAL A 50 6.39 19.11 29.29
C VAL A 50 4.96 18.91 28.82
N GLN A 51 4.12 18.24 29.63
CA GLN A 51 2.77 17.86 29.22
C GLN A 51 1.71 18.84 29.77
N THR A 52 1.21 19.71 28.90
CA THR A 52 0.20 20.74 29.27
C THR A 52 -1.23 20.20 29.39
N VAL A 53 -1.54 19.05 28.78
CA VAL A 53 -2.87 18.39 28.84
C VAL A 53 -2.67 16.90 29.10
N ARG A 54 -3.25 16.41 30.21
CA ARG A 54 -3.18 14.99 30.57
C ARG A 54 -4.18 14.18 29.74
N ASP A 55 -3.66 13.19 29.02
CA ASP A 55 -4.44 12.15 28.37
C ASP A 55 -4.19 10.84 29.13
N THR A 56 -5.24 10.29 29.75
CA THR A 56 -5.12 9.05 30.56
C THR A 56 -5.13 7.79 29.70
N SER A 57 -5.32 7.90 28.39
CA SER A 57 -5.28 6.77 27.47
C SER A 57 -3.86 6.41 27.00
N ARG A 58 -2.85 7.20 27.37
CA ARG A 58 -1.46 7.09 26.91
C ARG A 58 -0.47 7.37 28.02
N HIS A 59 0.77 6.94 27.81
CA HIS A 59 1.85 7.37 28.69
C HIS A 59 2.24 8.83 28.42
N PRO A 60 2.70 9.57 29.46
CA PRO A 60 2.94 11.01 29.36
C PRO A 60 3.91 11.49 28.28
N ILE A 61 5.02 10.76 28.07
CA ILE A 61 6.16 11.21 27.25
C ILE A 61 6.59 10.16 26.22
N PHE A 62 6.57 8.87 26.58
CA PHE A 62 6.95 7.76 25.71
C PHE A 62 6.08 6.55 26.00
N ASP A 63 5.79 5.77 24.96
CA ASP A 63 4.97 4.56 25.04
C ASP A 63 5.84 3.27 24.95
N VAL A 64 7.12 3.43 24.59
CA VAL A 64 8.08 2.34 24.42
C VAL A 64 9.21 2.47 25.42
N VAL A 65 9.52 1.37 26.12
CA VAL A 65 10.63 1.28 27.07
C VAL A 65 11.67 0.30 26.57
N PHE A 66 12.94 0.65 26.75
CA PHE A 66 14.06 -0.25 26.56
C PHE A 66 14.84 -0.36 27.88
N SER A 67 15.13 -1.57 28.31
CA SER A 67 16.00 -1.85 29.45
C SER A 67 17.06 -2.87 29.05
N MET A 68 18.26 -2.71 29.62
CA MET A 68 19.31 -3.72 29.57
C MET A 68 19.59 -4.19 30.99
N GLU A 69 19.47 -5.49 31.20
CA GLU A 69 19.71 -6.15 32.46
C GLU A 69 20.93 -7.06 32.33
N ASN A 70 21.87 -6.91 33.27
CA ASN A 70 22.99 -7.84 33.37
C ASN A 70 22.51 -9.02 34.20
N ALA A 71 22.30 -10.18 33.56
CA ALA A 71 21.73 -11.36 34.19
C ALA A 71 22.76 -12.05 35.09
N ASP A 72 23.03 -11.48 36.27
CA ASP A 72 23.84 -12.11 37.31
C ASP A 72 22.97 -12.81 38.36
N ILE A 73 21.82 -13.37 37.93
CA ILE A 73 20.99 -14.23 38.79
C ILE A 73 21.60 -15.64 38.75
N ARG A 74 22.49 -15.92 39.71
CA ARG A 74 23.21 -17.20 39.78
C ARG A 74 22.47 -18.21 40.64
N ASP A 75 22.67 -19.49 40.31
CA ASP A 75 22.30 -20.60 41.20
C ASP A 75 22.98 -20.42 42.56
N LEU A 76 22.17 -20.47 43.62
CA LEU A 76 22.68 -20.43 44.98
C LEU A 76 22.81 -21.86 45.47
N SER A 77 24.06 -22.31 45.59
CA SER A 77 24.41 -23.60 46.16
C SER A 77 24.98 -23.43 47.56
N MET A 78 24.47 -24.21 48.50
CA MET A 78 25.00 -24.38 49.85
C MET A 78 24.96 -25.88 50.22
N ASP A 79 25.64 -26.30 51.28
CA ASP A 79 25.77 -27.72 51.62
C ASP A 79 24.40 -28.44 51.71
N GLY A 80 24.08 -29.25 50.70
CA GLY A 80 22.84 -30.02 50.60
C GLY A 80 21.63 -29.28 50.01
N LEU A 81 21.75 -28.02 49.57
CA LEU A 81 20.65 -27.22 49.00
C LEU A 81 21.10 -26.48 47.73
N HIS A 82 20.34 -26.70 46.65
CA HIS A 82 20.51 -26.04 45.37
C HIS A 82 19.27 -25.22 45.06
N ILE A 83 19.42 -23.89 44.98
CA ILE A 83 18.32 -22.96 44.69
C ILE A 83 18.53 -22.44 43.26
N VAL A 84 17.56 -22.73 42.41
CA VAL A 84 17.52 -22.26 41.01
C VAL A 84 16.45 -21.17 40.91
N PRO A 85 16.74 -20.01 40.30
CA PRO A 85 15.73 -19.01 39.99
C PRO A 85 14.64 -19.63 39.10
N GLN A 86 13.39 -19.55 39.55
CA GLN A 86 12.26 -19.95 38.73
C GLN A 86 11.76 -18.73 37.95
N PRO A 87 11.75 -18.78 36.60
CA PRO A 87 11.15 -17.72 35.80
C PRO A 87 9.68 -17.52 36.20
N PHE A 88 9.29 -16.29 36.44
CA PHE A 88 7.91 -15.91 36.72
C PHE A 88 7.38 -15.08 35.54
N GLU A 89 6.32 -15.56 34.90
CA GLU A 89 5.66 -14.82 33.82
C GLU A 89 4.74 -13.74 34.41
N GLU A 90 5.22 -12.50 34.46
CA GLU A 90 4.35 -11.35 34.72
C GLU A 90 3.46 -11.10 33.49
N ASN A 91 2.20 -11.54 33.53
CA ASN A 91 1.22 -11.29 32.46
C ASN A 91 0.63 -9.86 32.47
N ILE A 92 1.45 -8.85 32.77
CA ILE A 92 1.01 -7.44 32.89
C ILE A 92 1.96 -6.54 32.09
N ALA A 93 1.45 -5.96 31.01
CA ALA A 93 2.14 -4.92 30.26
C ALA A 93 2.00 -3.56 30.98
N LYS A 94 3.13 -2.99 31.42
CA LYS A 94 3.20 -1.68 32.09
C LYS A 94 3.26 -0.50 31.12
N PHE A 95 3.67 -0.78 29.88
CA PHE A 95 3.77 0.14 28.75
C PHE A 95 3.14 -0.50 27.50
N ASP A 96 2.96 0.29 26.44
CA ASP A 96 2.49 -0.25 25.15
C ASP A 96 3.44 -1.32 24.64
N LEU A 97 4.75 -1.05 24.70
CA LEU A 97 5.81 -2.00 24.38
C LEU A 97 7.04 -1.81 25.29
N THR A 98 7.55 -2.90 25.84
CA THR A 98 8.84 -2.95 26.54
C THR A 98 9.75 -3.95 25.84
N LEU A 99 10.98 -3.54 25.53
CA LEU A 99 12.04 -4.42 25.07
C LEU A 99 13.10 -4.55 26.17
N THR A 100 13.24 -5.73 26.73
CA THR A 100 14.24 -6.04 27.75
C THR A 100 15.35 -6.87 27.11
N GLY A 101 16.60 -6.41 27.22
CA GLY A 101 17.78 -7.18 26.87
C GLY A 101 18.41 -7.80 28.11
N ASN A 102 18.49 -9.13 28.16
CA ASN A 102 19.18 -9.86 29.21
C ASN A 102 20.54 -10.29 28.69
N GLU A 103 21.60 -9.62 29.13
CA GLU A 103 22.97 -9.93 28.72
C GLU A 103 23.52 -11.10 29.55
N SER A 104 24.05 -12.09 28.86
CA SER A 104 24.80 -13.22 29.39
C SER A 104 26.15 -13.33 28.66
N ALA A 105 27.04 -14.22 29.13
CA ALA A 105 28.44 -14.22 28.68
C ALA A 105 28.64 -14.24 27.15
N ASP A 106 27.78 -14.95 26.40
CA ASP A 106 27.93 -15.14 24.95
C ASP A 106 26.72 -14.69 24.12
N GLN A 107 25.66 -14.18 24.76
CA GLN A 107 24.42 -13.80 24.06
C GLN A 107 23.63 -12.74 24.82
N ILE A 108 22.85 -11.95 24.07
CA ILE A 108 21.83 -11.04 24.60
C ILE A 108 20.47 -11.63 24.22
N GLU A 109 19.69 -12.02 25.23
CA GLU A 109 18.30 -12.42 25.03
C GLU A 109 17.40 -11.18 25.01
N LEU A 110 16.61 -11.01 23.95
CA LEU A 110 15.68 -9.89 23.79
C LEU A 110 14.24 -10.36 24.03
N VAL A 111 13.57 -9.78 25.01
CA VAL A 111 12.19 -10.08 25.41
C VAL A 111 11.31 -8.88 25.09
N PHE A 112 10.23 -9.11 24.34
CA PHE A 112 9.21 -8.11 24.04
C PHE A 112 7.97 -8.35 24.90
N ASP A 113 7.70 -7.45 25.83
CA ASP A 113 6.44 -7.37 26.57
C ASP A 113 5.55 -6.32 25.94
N PHE A 114 4.28 -6.64 25.66
CA PHE A 114 3.40 -5.74 24.92
C PHE A 114 1.96 -5.77 25.41
N ASN A 115 1.27 -4.65 25.24
CA ASN A 115 -0.16 -4.55 25.53
C ASN A 115 -0.98 -5.24 24.43
N CYS A 116 -1.58 -6.38 24.76
CA CYS A 116 -2.43 -7.16 23.83
C CYS A 116 -3.70 -6.43 23.36
N SER A 117 -4.09 -5.32 24.00
CA SER A 117 -5.20 -4.47 23.51
C SER A 117 -4.78 -3.61 22.31
N ILE A 118 -3.46 -3.44 22.10
CA ILE A 118 -2.88 -2.63 21.03
C ILE A 118 -2.21 -3.52 19.98
N PHE A 119 -1.44 -4.51 20.44
CA PHE A 119 -0.64 -5.37 19.56
C PHE A 119 -1.16 -6.80 19.51
N GLN A 120 -1.19 -7.36 18.31
CA GLN A 120 -1.36 -8.80 18.11
C GLN A 120 0.00 -9.49 18.23
N LYS A 121 0.02 -10.67 18.84
CA LYS A 121 1.24 -11.50 18.95
C LYS A 121 1.95 -11.69 17.60
N THR A 122 1.19 -11.97 16.54
CA THR A 122 1.72 -12.15 15.18
C THR A 122 2.38 -10.89 14.60
N SER A 123 2.02 -9.71 15.09
CA SER A 123 2.67 -8.45 14.69
C SER A 123 4.03 -8.31 15.38
N ILE A 124 4.09 -8.61 16.68
CA ILE A 124 5.34 -8.56 17.46
C ILE A 124 6.33 -9.64 17.00
N GLU A 125 5.86 -10.84 16.63
CA GLU A 125 6.70 -11.88 16.03
C GLU A 125 7.39 -11.38 14.75
N LYS A 126 6.67 -10.65 13.88
CA LYS A 126 7.26 -10.02 12.69
C LYS A 126 8.25 -8.91 13.05
N TRP A 127 7.89 -8.06 14.03
CA TRP A 127 8.77 -6.97 14.47
C TRP A 127 10.07 -7.49 15.08
N LYS A 128 10.04 -8.64 15.77
CA LYS A 128 11.25 -9.32 16.24
C LYS A 128 12.16 -9.69 15.06
N GLU A 129 11.61 -10.28 14.00
CA GLU A 129 12.38 -10.63 12.80
C GLU A 129 12.98 -9.38 12.14
N TYR A 130 12.19 -8.30 12.03
CA TYR A 130 12.65 -7.03 11.45
C TYR A 130 13.76 -6.38 12.28
N PHE A 131 13.58 -6.35 13.60
CA PHE A 131 14.55 -5.76 14.52
C PHE A 131 15.88 -6.52 14.48
N LEU A 132 15.84 -7.86 14.50
CA LEU A 132 17.04 -8.68 14.33
C LEU A 132 17.72 -8.44 12.98
N HIS A 133 16.95 -8.35 11.90
CA HIS A 133 17.50 -8.08 10.56
C HIS A 133 18.18 -6.71 10.46
N LEU A 134 17.62 -5.69 11.13
CA LEU A 134 18.26 -4.37 11.23
C LEU A 134 19.55 -4.44 12.05
N LEU A 135 19.56 -5.13 13.20
CA LEU A 135 20.77 -5.30 14.01
C LEU A 135 21.89 -6.02 13.24
N GLU A 136 21.56 -7.07 12.49
CA GLU A 136 22.51 -7.78 11.62
C GLU A 136 23.14 -6.84 10.57
N GLN A 137 22.33 -5.97 9.95
CA GLN A 137 22.82 -4.97 8.99
C GLN A 137 23.72 -3.93 9.66
N MET A 138 23.31 -3.41 10.83
CA MET A 138 24.10 -2.43 11.58
C MET A 138 25.48 -2.98 11.98
N VAL A 139 25.57 -4.27 12.32
CA VAL A 139 26.82 -4.92 12.72
C VAL A 139 27.68 -5.31 11.51
N SER A 140 27.08 -5.82 10.43
CA SER A 140 27.82 -6.28 9.26
C SER A 140 28.28 -5.16 8.33
N ALA A 141 27.56 -4.04 8.31
CA ALA A 141 27.85 -2.88 7.47
C ALA A 141 27.71 -1.56 8.27
N PRO A 142 28.58 -1.31 9.26
CA PRO A 142 28.46 -0.15 10.16
C PRO A 142 28.54 1.21 9.45
N ASP A 143 29.22 1.26 8.30
CA ASP A 143 29.39 2.48 7.48
C ASP A 143 28.23 2.69 6.49
N GLN A 144 27.26 1.77 6.42
CA GLN A 144 26.08 1.92 5.57
C GLN A 144 25.13 2.99 6.16
N SER A 145 24.54 3.80 5.28
CA SER A 145 23.54 4.79 5.67
C SER A 145 22.23 4.15 6.10
N LEU A 146 21.56 4.73 7.10
CA LEU A 146 20.30 4.19 7.64
C LEU A 146 19.19 4.09 6.59
N ASP A 147 19.14 4.99 5.59
CA ASP A 147 18.16 4.97 4.50
C ASP A 147 18.34 3.81 3.50
N GLN A 148 19.51 3.17 3.50
CA GLN A 148 19.79 2.02 2.64
C GLN A 148 19.44 0.69 3.33
N MET A 149 19.22 0.70 4.64
CA MET A 149 18.89 -0.50 5.40
C MET A 149 17.48 -1.00 5.06
N GLN A 150 17.35 -2.32 4.97
CA GLN A 150 16.08 -2.96 4.65
C GLN A 150 15.43 -3.50 5.91
N LEU A 151 14.17 -3.13 6.15
CA LEU A 151 13.40 -3.69 7.27
C LEU A 151 13.06 -5.18 7.02
N LEU A 152 12.78 -5.52 5.77
CA LEU A 152 12.43 -6.86 5.34
C LEU A 152 13.67 -7.56 4.77
N SER A 153 13.88 -8.82 5.15
CA SER A 153 14.85 -9.67 4.49
C SER A 153 14.43 -9.96 3.05
N PRO A 154 15.36 -10.30 2.14
CA PRO A 154 15.02 -10.67 0.76
C PRO A 154 13.98 -11.79 0.68
N GLN A 155 14.02 -12.76 1.61
CA GLN A 155 13.05 -13.85 1.69
C GLN A 155 11.66 -13.35 2.09
N GLN A 156 11.57 -12.43 3.07
CA GLN A 156 10.30 -11.84 3.48
C GLN A 156 9.69 -10.99 2.36
N GLN A 157 10.51 -10.21 1.67
CA GLN A 157 10.07 -9.41 0.52
C GLN A 157 9.52 -10.28 -0.61
N GLN A 158 10.21 -11.36 -0.96
CA GLN A 158 9.74 -12.30 -1.99
C GLN A 158 8.42 -12.97 -1.59
N LYS A 159 8.28 -13.39 -0.33
CA LYS A 159 7.04 -13.98 0.19
C LYS A 159 5.87 -13.00 0.06
N GLN A 160 6.07 -11.76 0.48
CA GLN A 160 5.03 -10.72 0.42
C GLN A 160 4.66 -10.38 -1.04
N LEU A 161 5.65 -10.29 -1.93
CA LEU A 161 5.40 -10.06 -3.35
C LEU A 161 4.58 -11.19 -3.97
N ASN A 162 4.91 -12.44 -3.65
CA ASN A 162 4.18 -13.61 -4.16
C ASN A 162 2.74 -13.67 -3.63
N GLU A 163 2.52 -13.32 -2.38
CA GLU A 163 1.18 -13.28 -1.79
C GLU A 163 0.30 -12.18 -2.40
N TRP A 164 0.88 -11.05 -2.80
CA TRP A 164 0.12 -9.88 -3.29
C TRP A 164 -0.06 -9.84 -4.81
N SER A 165 0.86 -10.42 -5.57
CA SER A 165 0.88 -10.27 -7.04
C SER A 165 -0.24 -11.03 -7.77
N GLY A 166 -0.99 -11.88 -7.06
CA GLY A 166 -2.04 -12.70 -7.66
C GLY A 166 -1.50 -13.69 -8.70
N PRO A 167 -2.38 -14.48 -9.34
CA PRO A 167 -1.96 -15.34 -10.43
C PRO A 167 -1.57 -14.51 -11.65
N VAL A 168 -0.43 -14.81 -12.26
CA VAL A 168 -0.12 -14.35 -13.61
C VAL A 168 -1.10 -15.04 -14.56
N LEU A 169 -2.03 -14.27 -15.12
CA LEU A 169 -3.02 -14.78 -16.06
C LEU A 169 -2.40 -14.81 -17.46
N ASP A 170 -2.45 -15.97 -18.10
CA ASP A 170 -2.05 -16.15 -19.49
C ASP A 170 -3.15 -15.58 -20.40
N PHE A 171 -3.02 -14.29 -20.73
CA PHE A 171 -3.89 -13.62 -21.67
C PHE A 171 -3.23 -13.54 -23.05
N PRO A 172 -3.96 -13.82 -24.15
CA PRO A 172 -3.43 -13.66 -25.49
C PRO A 172 -3.13 -12.17 -25.73
N SER A 173 -1.85 -11.82 -25.67
CA SER A 173 -1.35 -10.46 -25.84
C SER A 173 -1.16 -10.07 -27.32
N ASP A 174 -1.25 -11.04 -28.22
CA ASP A 174 -1.11 -10.91 -29.66
C ASP A 174 -2.44 -10.58 -30.37
N GLN A 175 -3.57 -10.56 -29.64
CA GLN A 175 -4.89 -10.37 -30.20
C GLN A 175 -5.59 -9.13 -29.68
N THR A 176 -6.32 -8.47 -30.56
CA THR A 176 -7.18 -7.34 -30.20
C THR A 176 -8.56 -7.81 -29.78
N VAL A 177 -9.23 -7.05 -28.91
CA VAL A 177 -10.61 -7.35 -28.47
C VAL A 177 -11.56 -7.46 -29.66
N HIS A 178 -11.40 -6.62 -30.69
CA HIS A 178 -12.26 -6.68 -31.87
C HIS A 178 -12.01 -7.90 -32.75
N ALA A 179 -10.76 -8.40 -32.83
CA ALA A 179 -10.45 -9.64 -33.53
C ALA A 179 -11.07 -10.86 -32.82
N LEU A 180 -11.06 -10.88 -31.48
CA LEU A 180 -11.74 -11.92 -30.69
C LEU A 180 -13.25 -11.95 -30.96
N VAL A 181 -13.89 -10.78 -31.07
CA VAL A 181 -15.33 -10.69 -31.40
C VAL A 181 -15.60 -11.13 -32.85
N GLU A 182 -14.71 -10.80 -33.80
CA GLU A 182 -14.80 -11.28 -35.19
C GLU A 182 -14.71 -12.80 -35.27
N ALA A 183 -13.74 -13.40 -34.57
CA ALA A 183 -13.58 -14.85 -34.51
C ALA A 183 -14.85 -15.52 -33.96
N LYS A 184 -15.44 -14.98 -32.88
CA LYS A 184 -16.71 -15.49 -32.35
C LYS A 184 -17.90 -15.28 -33.29
N ALA A 185 -17.91 -14.21 -34.08
CA ALA A 185 -18.93 -14.01 -35.11
C ALA A 185 -18.83 -15.01 -36.27
N GLN A 186 -17.65 -15.60 -36.51
CA GLN A 186 -17.46 -16.68 -37.48
C GLN A 186 -17.78 -18.05 -36.88
N GLU A 187 -17.32 -18.32 -35.65
CA GLU A 187 -17.48 -19.61 -34.96
C GLU A 187 -18.92 -19.86 -34.50
N ALA A 188 -19.57 -18.85 -33.92
CA ALA A 188 -20.89 -18.95 -33.29
C ALA A 188 -21.82 -17.80 -33.71
N PRO A 189 -22.12 -17.65 -35.01
CA PRO A 189 -22.78 -16.46 -35.57
C PRO A 189 -24.15 -16.17 -34.97
N HIS A 190 -24.88 -17.20 -34.55
CA HIS A 190 -26.27 -17.11 -34.04
C HIS A 190 -26.35 -17.02 -32.52
N GLN A 191 -25.23 -17.11 -31.80
CA GLN A 191 -25.21 -16.96 -30.35
C GLN A 191 -25.44 -15.49 -29.97
N LYS A 192 -26.18 -15.25 -28.88
CA LYS A 192 -26.42 -13.90 -28.35
C LYS A 192 -25.10 -13.30 -27.86
N ALA A 193 -24.82 -12.07 -28.31
CA ALA A 193 -23.61 -11.32 -27.97
C ALA A 193 -23.89 -10.14 -27.04
N ALA A 194 -24.98 -9.39 -27.30
CA ALA A 194 -25.37 -8.23 -26.51
C ALA A 194 -26.89 -8.20 -26.30
N THR A 195 -27.35 -7.76 -25.13
CA THR A 195 -28.77 -7.61 -24.80
C THR A 195 -29.01 -6.29 -24.07
N PHE A 196 -30.03 -5.56 -24.47
CA PHE A 196 -30.46 -4.32 -23.83
C PHE A 196 -31.99 -4.26 -23.82
N CYS A 197 -32.59 -4.02 -22.65
CA CYS A 197 -34.04 -3.90 -22.47
C CYS A 197 -34.87 -4.99 -23.21
N GLY A 198 -34.43 -6.25 -23.12
CA GLY A 198 -35.13 -7.39 -23.74
C GLY A 198 -34.87 -7.60 -25.24
N THR A 199 -34.18 -6.67 -25.91
CA THR A 199 -33.72 -6.84 -27.29
C THR A 199 -32.29 -7.38 -27.29
N SER A 200 -32.00 -8.37 -28.13
CA SER A 200 -30.67 -8.98 -28.24
C SER A 200 -30.14 -8.92 -29.67
N TRP A 201 -28.83 -8.78 -29.82
CA TRP A 201 -28.10 -9.05 -31.05
C TRP A 201 -27.25 -10.29 -30.91
N THR A 202 -27.18 -11.05 -32.00
CA THR A 202 -26.23 -12.15 -32.18
C THR A 202 -24.82 -11.63 -32.47
N TYR A 203 -23.80 -12.48 -32.35
CA TYR A 203 -22.42 -12.10 -32.71
C TYR A 203 -22.31 -11.64 -34.17
N LYS A 204 -23.00 -12.31 -35.11
CA LYS A 204 -23.03 -11.88 -36.52
C LYS A 204 -23.60 -10.49 -36.69
N GLU A 205 -24.70 -10.20 -35.99
CA GLU A 205 -25.40 -8.92 -36.04
C GLU A 205 -24.61 -7.77 -35.42
N LEU A 206 -23.96 -8.01 -34.28
CA LEU A 206 -23.09 -7.05 -33.62
C LEU A 206 -21.87 -6.74 -34.50
N ASN A 207 -21.20 -7.79 -35.02
CA ASN A 207 -20.03 -7.63 -35.86
C ASN A 207 -20.35 -6.86 -37.16
N SER A 208 -21.48 -7.18 -37.80
CA SER A 208 -21.91 -6.49 -39.03
C SER A 208 -22.17 -5.00 -38.79
N ARG A 209 -22.81 -4.64 -37.68
CA ARG A 209 -23.07 -3.23 -37.33
C ARG A 209 -21.78 -2.48 -36.98
N ALA A 210 -20.90 -3.12 -36.22
CA ALA A 210 -19.59 -2.55 -35.90
C ALA A 210 -18.73 -2.33 -37.16
N ASN A 211 -18.80 -3.24 -38.15
CA ASN A 211 -18.13 -3.06 -39.44
C ASN A 211 -18.66 -1.86 -40.23
N VAL A 212 -19.97 -1.60 -40.17
CA VAL A 212 -20.58 -0.40 -40.77
C VAL A 212 -20.05 0.86 -40.10
N VAL A 213 -19.99 0.90 -38.77
CA VAL A 213 -19.41 2.03 -38.03
C VAL A 213 -17.95 2.24 -38.40
N ALA A 214 -17.13 1.18 -38.37
CA ALA A 214 -15.71 1.24 -38.70
C ALA A 214 -15.48 1.77 -40.13
N SER A 215 -16.24 1.25 -41.09
CA SER A 215 -16.15 1.67 -42.50
C SER A 215 -16.49 3.16 -42.67
N ARG A 216 -17.50 3.66 -41.93
CA ARG A 216 -17.87 5.08 -41.93
C ARG A 216 -16.79 5.95 -41.28
N LEU A 217 -16.16 5.51 -40.20
CA LEU A 217 -15.07 6.26 -39.57
C LEU A 217 -13.87 6.38 -40.51
N ILE A 218 -13.46 5.25 -41.10
CA ILE A 218 -12.34 5.21 -42.06
C ILE A 218 -12.64 6.08 -43.28
N SER A 219 -13.85 6.01 -43.84
CA SER A 219 -14.22 6.84 -45.00
C SER A 219 -14.28 8.33 -44.68
N ASN A 220 -14.50 8.71 -43.42
CA ASN A 220 -14.44 10.08 -42.92
C ASN A 220 -13.03 10.52 -42.49
N GLY A 221 -12.02 9.67 -42.68
CA GLY A 221 -10.62 10.01 -42.50
C GLY A 221 -10.02 9.61 -41.15
N THR A 222 -10.74 8.87 -40.31
CA THR A 222 -10.18 8.32 -39.07
C THR A 222 -9.01 7.38 -39.36
N LYS A 223 -7.90 7.59 -38.67
CA LYS A 223 -6.66 6.81 -38.76
C LYS A 223 -6.43 6.03 -37.46
N PRO A 224 -5.59 4.98 -37.50
CA PRO A 224 -5.16 4.29 -36.29
C PRO A 224 -4.51 5.26 -35.29
N GLY A 225 -4.90 5.16 -34.02
CA GLY A 225 -4.45 6.06 -32.94
C GLY A 225 -5.29 7.33 -32.73
N ASP A 226 -6.20 7.66 -33.66
CA ASP A 226 -7.11 8.79 -33.49
C ASP A 226 -8.09 8.55 -32.35
N ARG A 227 -8.66 9.65 -31.84
CA ARG A 227 -9.71 9.61 -30.81
C ARG A 227 -11.07 9.91 -31.43
N VAL A 228 -12.05 9.08 -31.11
CA VAL A 228 -13.44 9.23 -31.57
C VAL A 228 -14.34 9.37 -30.35
N GLY A 229 -15.03 10.50 -30.24
CA GLY A 229 -16.04 10.71 -29.22
C GLY A 229 -17.27 9.85 -29.50
N ILE A 230 -17.86 9.25 -28.48
CA ILE A 230 -19.15 8.55 -28.56
C ILE A 230 -20.12 9.22 -27.60
N LEU A 231 -21.04 10.02 -28.14
CA LEU A 231 -22.12 10.65 -27.40
C LEU A 231 -23.41 9.83 -27.56
N THR A 232 -23.73 9.06 -26.53
CA THR A 232 -24.88 8.15 -26.55
C THR A 232 -25.43 7.92 -25.16
N ARG A 233 -26.69 7.50 -25.07
CA ARG A 233 -27.20 6.81 -23.88
C ARG A 233 -26.88 5.32 -23.96
N PRO A 234 -26.91 4.57 -22.83
CA PRO A 234 -26.81 3.12 -22.84
C PRO A 234 -27.79 2.51 -23.85
N SER A 235 -27.28 1.72 -24.79
CA SER A 235 -28.04 1.11 -25.89
C SER A 235 -27.21 0.02 -26.57
N LEU A 236 -27.86 -0.81 -27.40
CA LEU A 236 -27.11 -1.76 -28.25
C LEU A 236 -26.20 -1.04 -29.25
N ASP A 237 -26.62 0.13 -29.73
CA ASP A 237 -25.85 0.95 -30.67
C ASP A 237 -24.51 1.41 -30.06
N MET A 238 -24.47 1.68 -28.75
CA MET A 238 -23.22 1.98 -28.03
C MET A 238 -22.21 0.84 -28.16
N THR A 239 -22.64 -0.41 -28.00
CA THR A 239 -21.75 -1.59 -28.12
C THR A 239 -21.19 -1.71 -29.54
N ALA A 240 -22.02 -1.49 -30.56
CA ALA A 240 -21.55 -1.48 -31.95
C ALA A 240 -20.63 -0.29 -32.25
N ALA A 241 -20.88 0.88 -31.65
CA ALA A 241 -20.06 2.07 -31.81
C ALA A 241 -18.65 1.86 -31.23
N VAL A 242 -18.56 1.37 -29.99
CA VAL A 242 -17.28 1.05 -29.34
C VAL A 242 -16.49 0.04 -30.18
N LEU A 243 -17.12 -1.07 -30.57
CA LEU A 243 -16.46 -2.08 -31.38
C LEU A 243 -16.04 -1.55 -32.76
N GLY A 244 -16.85 -0.68 -33.36
CA GLY A 244 -16.55 -0.04 -34.64
C GLY A 244 -15.37 0.91 -34.57
N VAL A 245 -15.23 1.69 -33.51
CA VAL A 245 -14.06 2.56 -33.27
C VAL A 245 -12.79 1.72 -33.11
N LEU A 246 -12.86 0.63 -32.33
CA LEU A 246 -11.72 -0.29 -32.17
C LEU A 246 -11.30 -0.93 -33.49
N LYS A 247 -12.27 -1.33 -34.34
CA LYS A 247 -12.02 -1.87 -35.68
C LYS A 247 -11.42 -0.85 -36.65
N ALA A 248 -11.68 0.44 -36.45
CA ALA A 248 -11.02 1.51 -37.19
C ALA A 248 -9.58 1.77 -36.71
N GLY A 249 -9.11 1.08 -35.66
CA GLY A 249 -7.80 1.27 -35.05
C GLY A 249 -7.74 2.50 -34.13
N ALA A 250 -8.87 3.11 -33.82
CA ALA A 250 -8.99 4.32 -33.02
C ALA A 250 -9.32 4.01 -31.55
N ALA A 251 -9.11 5.00 -30.67
CA ALA A 251 -9.54 4.97 -29.29
C ALA A 251 -10.90 5.67 -29.13
N PHE A 252 -11.83 5.05 -28.41
CA PHE A 252 -13.12 5.70 -28.13
C PHE A 252 -13.05 6.52 -26.86
N VAL A 253 -13.78 7.64 -26.84
CA VAL A 253 -13.97 8.48 -25.66
C VAL A 253 -15.47 8.48 -25.33
N PRO A 254 -15.92 7.81 -24.25
CA PRO A 254 -17.33 7.77 -23.89
C PRO A 254 -17.76 9.13 -23.33
N ILE A 255 -18.85 9.68 -23.87
CA ILE A 255 -19.45 10.93 -23.41
C ILE A 255 -20.92 10.65 -23.09
N ASP A 256 -21.30 10.85 -21.83
CA ASP A 256 -22.68 10.67 -21.39
C ASP A 256 -23.55 11.81 -21.92
N ALA A 257 -24.63 11.46 -22.62
CA ALA A 257 -25.57 12.41 -23.18
C ALA A 257 -26.41 13.13 -22.12
N ASP A 258 -26.47 12.62 -20.89
CA ASP A 258 -27.22 13.22 -19.79
C ASP A 258 -26.36 14.19 -18.95
N TYR A 259 -25.08 14.39 -19.32
CA TYR A 259 -24.25 15.43 -18.72
C TYR A 259 -24.67 16.85 -19.11
N PRO A 260 -24.43 17.85 -18.24
CA PRO A 260 -24.62 19.25 -18.60
C PRO A 260 -23.83 19.64 -19.85
N ALA A 261 -24.39 20.51 -20.70
CA ALA A 261 -23.77 20.91 -21.98
C ALA A 261 -22.34 21.45 -21.82
N GLN A 262 -22.06 22.19 -20.74
CA GLN A 262 -20.71 22.67 -20.43
C GLN A 262 -19.70 21.54 -20.19
N ARG A 263 -20.13 20.45 -19.54
CA ARG A 263 -19.30 19.28 -19.28
C ARG A 263 -19.01 18.52 -20.58
N ILE A 264 -20.01 18.40 -21.45
CA ILE A 264 -19.84 17.78 -22.77
C ILE A 264 -18.88 18.60 -23.64
N ALA A 265 -19.04 19.93 -23.66
CA ALA A 265 -18.15 20.84 -24.39
C ALA A 265 -16.70 20.71 -23.91
N TYR A 266 -16.49 20.75 -22.58
CA TYR A 266 -15.18 20.54 -21.97
C TYR A 266 -14.56 19.20 -22.38
N MET A 267 -15.31 18.09 -22.33
CA MET A 267 -14.79 16.77 -22.69
C MET A 267 -14.41 16.69 -24.18
N LEU A 268 -15.20 17.31 -25.06
CA LEU A 268 -14.88 17.36 -26.49
C LEU A 268 -13.62 18.18 -26.78
N GLU A 269 -13.45 19.31 -26.11
CA GLU A 269 -12.25 20.14 -26.20
C GLU A 269 -11.00 19.43 -25.66
N ASP A 270 -11.10 18.86 -24.45
CA ASP A 270 -9.99 18.19 -23.75
C ASP A 270 -9.54 16.92 -24.46
N CYS A 271 -10.49 16.11 -24.95
CA CYS A 271 -10.15 14.89 -25.67
C CYS A 271 -9.63 15.16 -27.09
N GLY A 272 -9.82 16.35 -27.67
CA GLY A 272 -9.36 16.68 -29.03
C GLY A 272 -9.79 15.66 -30.09
N ALA A 273 -10.99 15.09 -29.99
CA ALA A 273 -11.54 14.17 -30.97
C ALA A 273 -12.07 14.94 -32.18
N GLU A 274 -11.58 14.60 -33.38
CA GLU A 274 -12.02 15.26 -34.62
C GLU A 274 -13.36 14.72 -35.14
N VAL A 275 -13.76 13.54 -34.68
CA VAL A 275 -14.98 12.83 -35.07
C VAL A 275 -15.81 12.51 -33.83
N LEU A 276 -17.11 12.80 -33.92
CA LEU A 276 -18.11 12.46 -32.92
C LEU A 276 -19.16 11.53 -33.51
N LEU A 277 -19.26 10.31 -32.96
CA LEU A 277 -20.39 9.42 -33.14
C LEU A 277 -21.50 9.83 -32.18
N MET A 278 -22.70 10.01 -32.70
CA MET A 278 -23.84 10.49 -31.90
C MET A 278 -25.07 9.65 -32.16
N GLN A 279 -25.76 9.27 -31.07
CA GLN A 279 -27.06 8.62 -31.19
C GLN A 279 -28.07 9.57 -31.83
N LYS A 280 -28.81 9.07 -32.83
CA LYS A 280 -29.85 9.83 -33.52
C LYS A 280 -30.88 10.37 -32.51
N GLY A 281 -31.15 11.68 -32.58
CA GLY A 281 -32.10 12.36 -31.68
C GLY A 281 -31.45 13.14 -30.53
N LEU A 282 -30.12 13.11 -30.38
CA LEU A 282 -29.38 13.90 -29.38
C LEU A 282 -28.95 15.30 -29.85
N LEU A 283 -29.39 15.75 -31.03
CA LEU A 283 -28.91 16.95 -31.72
C LEU A 283 -29.17 18.31 -31.03
N HIS A 284 -29.91 18.36 -29.92
CA HIS A 284 -30.47 19.64 -29.45
C HIS A 284 -29.53 20.54 -28.63
N HIS A 285 -28.31 20.13 -28.26
CA HIS A 285 -27.51 20.91 -27.27
C HIS A 285 -25.99 20.97 -27.47
N LEU A 286 -25.43 20.72 -28.67
CA LEU A 286 -23.97 20.73 -28.84
C LEU A 286 -23.42 22.03 -29.43
N PRO A 287 -22.36 22.62 -28.85
CA PRO A 287 -21.58 23.66 -29.50
C PRO A 287 -20.78 23.03 -30.66
N LEU A 288 -21.06 23.47 -31.89
CA LEU A 288 -20.57 22.86 -33.12
C LEU A 288 -19.12 23.28 -33.44
N GLN A 289 -18.14 22.39 -33.19
CA GLN A 289 -16.82 22.42 -33.86
C GLN A 289 -16.31 21.02 -34.30
N VAL A 290 -17.04 19.94 -34.03
CA VAL A 290 -16.62 18.56 -34.34
C VAL A 290 -17.43 17.98 -35.51
N LYS A 291 -16.80 17.22 -36.42
CA LYS A 291 -17.52 16.54 -37.50
C LYS A 291 -18.42 15.46 -36.93
N CYS A 292 -19.73 15.65 -37.00
CA CYS A 292 -20.71 14.66 -36.56
C CYS A 292 -20.93 13.59 -37.63
N CYS A 293 -20.78 12.32 -37.24
CA CYS A 293 -21.21 11.18 -38.04
C CYS A 293 -22.43 10.53 -37.36
N SER A 294 -23.58 10.58 -38.03
CA SER A 294 -24.82 9.91 -37.62
C SER A 294 -24.92 8.48 -38.15
#